data_AF-A0A7Y5QZK6-F1
#
_entry.id   AF-A0A7Y5QZK6-F1
#
_cell.length_a   1.000
_cell.length_b   1.000
_cell.length_c   1.000
_cell.angle_alpha   90.00
_cell.angle_beta   90.00
_cell.angle_gamma   90.00
#
_symmetry.space_group_name_H-M   'P 1'
#
loop_
_entity.id
_entity.type
_entity.pdbx_description
1 polymer ?
#
loop_
_entity_poly.entity_id
_entity_poly.type
_entity_poly.pdbx_seq_one_letter_code
_entity_poly.pdbx_strand_id
1 'polypeptide(L)'
;MRIATTGRALTPLAREEIFTPEFLAFLAAAKKAQGDTAARARWLERQTRGVELLVSREKLMAGLPNYATYFGRDMLVTALMMRSIWRDQMSEFAIAAALRKLGPAGDVSHEEALGGQAVREGARDYATLVGTALRAAREGRRAAADSLLAGARTVLGDLRRTRENYHMIDDELQLAVLAGRWLGDSTVSAERKRAFLLDSADGRGTRAERLLRELALVSRMTGAYASDPAVQNLVSFAPRDSTHWSSASWRDSGAGYANGRWAMDVNAIWAPHALEAMGQVLQSMRRLRISTDSIARAHPDVMAGSPLEQWSRDTLALRRATDIWWGAERHFVVELDAATVHERVAARIAAMSAAERDYWKALLERTGADRDSLTFLALALDGAGRPIGVANSDVATRLFLGDGERGAEQADAGARALRDVRLFTRAYPVGLLIAGVGPVVANDAYASPSVWRDFERDSYHGPKVVWGREVNLFLLGVANRIAANDARPSDVPELRTAFQQVLGAVEASGFHSELWSYEVRDGRVVPARYGIASDVQLWSTTDLAVQYMRARIAR
;
A
#
# COMPACT_ATOMS: atom_id res chain seq x y z
N MET A 1 8.61 10.26 -39.01
CA MET A 1 9.44 9.67 -37.93
C MET A 1 9.17 8.17 -37.90
N ARG A 2 10.18 7.33 -38.13
CA ARG A 2 10.05 5.87 -38.03
C ARG A 2 10.68 5.45 -36.70
N ILE A 3 9.85 5.15 -35.70
CA ILE A 3 10.32 4.59 -34.44
C ILE A 3 10.55 3.09 -34.67
N ALA A 4 11.76 2.60 -34.44
CA ALA A 4 12.09 1.18 -34.43
C ALA A 4 12.54 0.80 -33.03
N THR A 5 12.12 -0.37 -32.55
CA THR A 5 12.53 -0.93 -31.26
C THR A 5 12.94 -2.38 -31.44
N THR A 6 13.94 -2.82 -30.66
CA THR A 6 14.33 -4.23 -30.56
C THR A 6 13.58 -4.95 -29.44
N GLY A 7 12.79 -4.22 -28.64
CA GLY A 7 11.94 -4.79 -27.60
C GLY A 7 10.77 -5.54 -28.22
N ARG A 8 10.48 -6.74 -27.71
CA ARG A 8 9.28 -7.50 -28.08
C ARG A 8 8.05 -6.72 -27.61
N ALA A 9 7.02 -6.64 -28.46
CA ALA A 9 5.75 -6.04 -28.07
C ALA A 9 5.11 -6.84 -26.92
N LEU A 10 4.46 -6.13 -26.00
CA LEU A 10 3.61 -6.73 -24.99
C LEU A 10 2.31 -7.24 -25.64
N THR A 11 1.75 -8.31 -25.09
CA THR A 11 0.51 -8.92 -25.57
C THR A 11 -0.65 -8.43 -24.67
N PRO A 12 -1.47 -7.46 -25.10
CA PRO A 12 -2.53 -6.90 -24.25
C PRO A 12 -3.58 -7.95 -23.89
N LEU A 13 -4.16 -7.84 -22.69
CA LEU A 13 -5.37 -8.59 -22.33
C LEU A 13 -6.61 -7.89 -22.90
N ALA A 14 -7.57 -8.66 -23.39
CA ALA A 14 -8.86 -8.10 -23.81
C ALA A 14 -9.71 -7.69 -22.60
N ARG A 15 -10.65 -6.76 -22.82
CA ARG A 15 -11.59 -6.25 -21.81
C ARG A 15 -12.29 -7.37 -21.04
N GLU A 16 -12.75 -8.38 -21.77
CA GLU A 16 -13.51 -9.52 -21.25
C GLU A 16 -12.64 -10.48 -20.44
N GLU A 17 -11.31 -10.41 -20.57
CA GLU A 17 -10.35 -11.19 -19.79
C GLU A 17 -9.95 -10.49 -18.49
N ILE A 18 -10.05 -9.17 -18.46
CA ILE A 18 -9.71 -8.35 -17.29
C ILE A 18 -10.92 -8.26 -16.34
N PHE A 19 -12.08 -7.90 -16.87
CA PHE A 19 -13.22 -7.49 -16.05
C PHE A 19 -14.31 -8.57 -15.94
N THR A 20 -15.02 -8.55 -14.80
CA THR A 20 -16.15 -9.45 -14.57
C THR A 20 -17.34 -9.09 -15.47
N PRO A 21 -18.17 -10.08 -15.87
CA PRO A 21 -19.38 -9.82 -16.64
C PRO A 21 -20.31 -8.78 -15.99
N GLU A 22 -20.43 -8.80 -14.66
CA GLU A 22 -21.27 -7.87 -13.88
C GLU A 22 -20.77 -6.43 -13.99
N PHE A 23 -19.46 -6.22 -13.96
CA PHE A 23 -18.87 -4.89 -14.15
C PHE A 23 -19.04 -4.41 -15.60
N LEU A 24 -18.88 -5.30 -16.58
CA LEU A 24 -19.12 -4.96 -17.99
C LEU A 24 -20.59 -4.56 -18.24
N ALA A 25 -21.54 -5.26 -17.60
CA ALA A 25 -22.95 -4.88 -17.63
C ALA A 25 -23.20 -3.50 -16.99
N PHE A 26 -22.50 -3.20 -15.88
CA PHE A 26 -22.52 -1.87 -15.26
C PHE A 26 -22.02 -0.77 -16.20
N LEU A 27 -20.88 -0.98 -16.88
CA LEU A 27 -20.35 -0.05 -17.88
C LEU A 27 -21.32 0.16 -19.05
N ALA A 28 -21.92 -0.93 -19.55
CA ALA A 28 -22.90 -0.87 -20.63
C ALA A 28 -24.17 -0.09 -20.23
N ALA A 29 -24.63 -0.23 -18.98
CA ALA A 29 -25.73 0.54 -18.44
C ALA A 29 -25.38 2.03 -18.31
N ALA A 30 -24.19 2.35 -17.80
CA ALA A 30 -23.71 3.74 -17.67
C ALA A 30 -23.63 4.45 -19.04
N LYS A 31 -23.22 3.73 -20.11
CA LYS A 31 -23.13 4.27 -21.47
C LYS A 31 -24.48 4.70 -22.06
N LYS A 32 -25.59 4.10 -21.62
CA LYS A 32 -26.94 4.42 -22.10
C LYS A 32 -27.51 5.70 -21.46
N ALA A 33 -26.86 6.26 -20.44
CA ALA A 33 -27.35 7.41 -19.71
C ALA A 33 -27.19 8.73 -20.51
N GLN A 34 -28.19 9.62 -20.46
CA GLN A 34 -28.26 10.87 -21.22
C GLN A 34 -28.04 12.11 -20.33
N GLY A 35 -27.61 13.25 -20.90
CA GLY A 35 -27.38 14.50 -20.14
C GLY A 35 -26.05 14.51 -19.37
N ASP A 36 -26.02 15.07 -18.16
CA ASP A 36 -24.80 15.18 -17.33
C ASP A 36 -24.16 13.82 -16.98
N THR A 37 -24.94 12.74 -17.00
CA THR A 37 -24.42 11.37 -16.85
C THR A 37 -23.54 10.93 -18.02
N ALA A 38 -23.63 11.57 -19.18
CA ALA A 38 -22.78 11.26 -20.34
C ALA A 38 -21.31 11.63 -20.09
N ALA A 39 -21.03 12.67 -19.29
CA ALA A 39 -19.67 13.02 -18.90
C ALA A 39 -19.05 11.92 -18.03
N ARG A 40 -19.80 11.42 -17.04
CA ARG A 40 -19.41 10.28 -16.20
C ARG A 40 -19.18 9.01 -17.02
N ALA A 41 -20.05 8.73 -17.99
CA ALA A 41 -19.89 7.57 -18.87
C ALA A 41 -18.61 7.63 -19.72
N ARG A 42 -18.31 8.80 -20.31
CA ARG A 42 -17.05 9.02 -21.04
C ARG A 42 -15.84 8.86 -20.13
N TRP A 43 -15.95 9.34 -18.90
CA TRP A 43 -14.87 9.22 -17.92
C TRP A 43 -14.64 7.75 -17.50
N LEU A 44 -15.70 6.98 -17.25
CA LEU A 44 -15.62 5.54 -16.94
C LEU A 44 -14.94 4.75 -18.07
N GLU A 45 -15.33 5.02 -19.32
CA GLU A 45 -14.70 4.39 -20.49
C GLU A 45 -13.23 4.77 -20.61
N ARG A 46 -12.86 6.04 -20.36
CA ARG A 46 -11.44 6.47 -20.35
C ARG A 46 -10.63 5.71 -19.29
N GLN A 47 -11.15 5.57 -18.08
CA GLN A 47 -10.47 4.83 -17.01
C GLN A 47 -10.36 3.34 -17.34
N THR A 48 -11.40 2.74 -17.92
CA THR A 48 -11.39 1.34 -18.38
C THR A 48 -10.29 1.12 -19.42
N ARG A 49 -10.16 2.02 -20.39
CA ARG A 49 -9.05 1.99 -21.37
C ARG A 49 -7.68 2.21 -20.74
N GLY A 50 -7.61 2.99 -19.66
CA GLY A 50 -6.40 3.14 -18.87
C GLY A 50 -5.92 1.80 -18.29
N VAL A 51 -6.84 1.01 -17.73
CA VAL A 51 -6.53 -0.36 -17.27
C VAL A 51 -6.08 -1.25 -18.43
N GLU A 52 -6.82 -1.27 -19.54
CA GLU A 52 -6.47 -2.07 -20.74
C GLU A 52 -5.07 -1.74 -21.28
N LEU A 53 -4.65 -0.47 -21.18
CA LEU A 53 -3.33 -0.03 -21.58
C LEU A 53 -2.22 -0.52 -20.63
N LEU A 54 -2.52 -0.67 -19.34
CA LEU A 54 -1.57 -1.07 -18.31
C LEU A 54 -1.46 -2.60 -18.13
N VAL A 55 -2.35 -3.38 -18.75
CA VAL A 55 -2.45 -4.83 -18.52
C VAL A 55 -2.07 -5.63 -19.76
N SER A 56 -1.03 -6.46 -19.63
CA SER A 56 -0.61 -7.41 -20.65
C SER A 56 -0.39 -8.82 -20.07
N ARG A 57 -0.26 -9.82 -20.95
CA ARG A 57 0.09 -11.22 -20.58
C ARG A 57 1.43 -11.33 -19.88
N GLU A 58 2.32 -10.37 -20.08
CA GLU A 58 3.67 -10.37 -19.54
C GLU A 58 3.75 -9.61 -18.22
N LYS A 59 3.03 -8.49 -18.07
CA LYS A 59 3.03 -7.70 -16.83
C LYS A 59 1.82 -6.78 -16.66
N LEU A 60 1.60 -6.41 -15.40
CA LEU A 60 0.81 -5.26 -14.98
C LEU A 60 1.77 -4.08 -14.79
N MET A 61 1.58 -3.02 -15.57
CA MET A 61 2.42 -1.82 -15.52
C MET A 61 1.87 -0.84 -14.48
N ALA A 62 2.76 -0.16 -13.77
CA ALA A 62 2.38 0.78 -12.73
C ALA A 62 1.74 2.06 -13.27
N GLY A 63 2.25 2.62 -14.36
CA GLY A 63 1.66 3.82 -14.94
C GLY A 63 2.32 4.28 -16.22
N LEU A 64 1.67 5.18 -16.95
CA LEU A 64 2.22 5.77 -18.17
C LEU A 64 2.10 7.30 -18.16
N PRO A 65 3.08 8.01 -18.76
CA PRO A 65 4.27 7.47 -19.44
C PRO A 65 5.46 7.17 -18.51
N ASN A 66 5.42 7.61 -17.24
CA ASN A 66 6.59 7.65 -16.37
C ASN A 66 7.02 6.27 -15.83
N TYR A 67 6.07 5.37 -15.57
CA TYR A 67 6.29 4.12 -14.84
C TYR A 67 5.89 2.90 -15.67
N ALA A 68 6.37 2.84 -16.92
CA ALA A 68 6.11 1.77 -17.89
C ALA A 68 6.80 0.44 -17.52
N THR A 69 6.71 0.05 -16.25
CA THR A 69 7.39 -1.10 -15.66
C THR A 69 6.51 -1.76 -14.60
N TYR A 70 6.94 -2.93 -14.14
CA TYR A 70 6.34 -3.62 -12.99
C TYR A 70 6.68 -2.87 -11.70
N PHE A 71 5.66 -2.65 -10.89
CA PHE A 71 5.81 -2.30 -9.47
C PHE A 71 4.99 -3.30 -8.65
N GLY A 72 5.66 -4.02 -7.75
CA GLY A 72 5.09 -5.09 -6.95
C GLY A 72 4.00 -4.58 -6.04
N ARG A 73 4.31 -3.59 -5.20
CA ARG A 73 3.36 -2.85 -4.37
C ARG A 73 2.12 -2.45 -5.16
N ASP A 74 2.37 -1.78 -6.28
CA ASP A 74 1.30 -1.17 -7.07
C ASP A 74 0.35 -2.22 -7.64
N MET A 75 0.93 -3.27 -8.17
CA MET A 75 0.18 -4.41 -8.65
C MET A 75 -0.62 -5.10 -7.54
N LEU A 76 -0.01 -5.39 -6.39
CA LEU A 76 -0.62 -6.14 -5.29
C LEU A 76 -1.81 -5.39 -4.69
N VAL A 77 -1.63 -4.10 -4.37
CA VAL A 77 -2.71 -3.28 -3.80
C VAL A 77 -3.84 -3.05 -4.81
N THR A 78 -3.55 -2.80 -6.09
CA THR A 78 -4.63 -2.71 -7.09
C THR A 78 -5.37 -4.03 -7.23
N ALA A 79 -4.67 -5.16 -7.29
CA ALA A 79 -5.32 -6.46 -7.38
C ALA A 79 -6.26 -6.69 -6.19
N LEU A 80 -5.88 -6.28 -4.98
CA LEU A 80 -6.75 -6.29 -3.81
C LEU A 80 -7.98 -5.39 -3.99
N MET A 81 -7.80 -4.14 -4.41
CA MET A 81 -8.87 -3.14 -4.54
C MET A 81 -9.85 -3.44 -5.67
N MET A 82 -9.39 -4.09 -6.74
CA MET A 82 -10.17 -4.35 -7.95
C MET A 82 -10.93 -5.68 -7.92
N ARG A 83 -10.82 -6.51 -6.86
CA ARG A 83 -11.46 -7.84 -6.79
C ARG A 83 -12.97 -7.85 -7.08
N SER A 84 -13.66 -6.74 -6.84
CA SER A 84 -15.10 -6.63 -7.13
C SER A 84 -15.44 -6.46 -8.62
N ILE A 85 -14.46 -6.06 -9.43
CA ILE A 85 -14.64 -5.76 -10.85
C ILE A 85 -13.69 -6.54 -11.77
N TRP A 86 -12.59 -7.07 -11.25
CA TRP A 86 -11.64 -7.91 -11.97
C TRP A 86 -11.99 -9.38 -11.83
N ARG A 87 -11.70 -10.15 -12.87
CA ARG A 87 -11.83 -11.61 -12.80
C ARG A 87 -10.78 -12.22 -11.88
N ASP A 88 -11.05 -13.43 -11.41
CA ASP A 88 -10.13 -14.18 -10.56
C ASP A 88 -8.78 -14.47 -11.23
N GLN A 89 -8.73 -14.60 -12.58
CA GLN A 89 -7.49 -14.72 -13.35
C GLN A 89 -6.52 -13.54 -13.09
N MET A 90 -7.05 -12.34 -12.82
CA MET A 90 -6.21 -11.17 -12.55
C MET A 90 -5.50 -11.26 -11.20
N SER A 91 -6.14 -11.88 -10.20
CA SER A 91 -5.48 -12.16 -8.91
C SER A 91 -4.41 -13.23 -9.08
N GLU A 92 -4.69 -14.32 -9.82
CA GLU A 92 -3.68 -15.33 -10.18
C GLU A 92 -2.49 -14.71 -10.90
N PHE A 93 -2.76 -13.81 -11.85
CA PHE A 93 -1.74 -13.11 -12.60
C PHE A 93 -0.81 -12.31 -11.68
N ALA A 94 -1.38 -11.49 -10.78
CA ALA A 94 -0.62 -10.68 -9.84
C ALA A 94 0.20 -11.55 -8.87
N ILE A 95 -0.41 -12.59 -8.29
CA ILE A 95 0.27 -13.53 -7.39
C ILE A 95 1.41 -14.24 -8.13
N ALA A 96 1.18 -14.76 -9.33
CA ALA A 96 2.22 -15.44 -10.11
C ALA A 96 3.36 -14.50 -10.50
N ALA A 97 3.04 -13.24 -10.86
CA ALA A 97 4.04 -12.24 -11.19
C ALA A 97 4.95 -11.92 -9.99
N ALA A 98 4.37 -11.73 -8.79
CA ALA A 98 5.15 -11.54 -7.57
C ALA A 98 5.99 -12.77 -7.21
N LEU A 99 5.39 -13.97 -7.21
CA LEU A 99 6.08 -15.23 -6.89
C LEU A 99 7.25 -15.51 -7.84
N ARG A 100 7.10 -15.21 -9.14
CA ARG A 100 8.17 -15.33 -10.13
C ARG A 100 9.39 -14.49 -9.78
N LYS A 101 9.15 -13.33 -9.18
CA LYS A 101 10.11 -12.26 -8.92
C LYS A 101 10.62 -12.21 -7.49
N LEU A 102 10.35 -13.25 -6.69
CA LEU A 102 10.90 -13.29 -5.35
C LEU A 102 12.43 -13.34 -5.36
N GLY A 103 13.00 -12.60 -4.42
CA GLY A 103 14.38 -12.68 -4.03
C GLY A 103 14.70 -14.04 -3.41
N PRO A 104 15.99 -14.39 -3.29
CA PRO A 104 16.41 -15.69 -2.76
C PRO A 104 15.91 -15.99 -1.33
N ALA A 105 15.67 -14.97 -0.51
CA ALA A 105 15.16 -15.13 0.86
C ALA A 105 13.63 -15.13 0.94
N GLY A 106 12.95 -14.95 -0.20
CA GLY A 106 11.48 -14.81 -0.28
C GLY A 106 11.01 -13.37 -0.44
N ASP A 107 11.93 -12.43 -0.65
CA ASP A 107 11.68 -10.99 -0.69
C ASP A 107 10.86 -10.61 -1.94
N VAL A 108 9.84 -9.79 -1.80
CA VAL A 108 8.97 -9.35 -2.89
C VAL A 108 9.63 -8.20 -3.65
N SER A 109 9.73 -8.34 -4.97
CA SER A 109 10.28 -7.27 -5.81
C SER A 109 9.37 -6.04 -5.77
N HIS A 110 9.91 -4.91 -5.32
CA HIS A 110 9.27 -3.61 -5.36
C HIS A 110 9.09 -3.08 -6.77
N GLU A 111 10.14 -3.15 -7.59
CA GLU A 111 10.16 -2.59 -8.94
C GLU A 111 11.06 -3.44 -9.85
N GLU A 112 10.68 -3.54 -11.12
CA GLU A 112 11.62 -3.89 -12.18
C GLU A 112 12.34 -2.64 -12.73
N ALA A 113 13.64 -2.52 -12.46
CA ALA A 113 14.50 -1.56 -13.12
C ALA A 113 14.70 -1.95 -14.58
N LEU A 114 14.30 -1.07 -15.50
CA LEU A 114 14.42 -1.24 -16.95
C LEU A 114 15.25 -0.12 -17.58
N GLY A 115 15.88 -0.41 -18.73
CA GLY A 115 16.52 0.59 -19.57
C GLY A 115 17.54 1.45 -18.84
N GLY A 116 17.32 2.78 -18.83
CA GLY A 116 18.25 3.72 -18.19
C GLY A 116 18.44 3.50 -16.70
N GLN A 117 17.40 3.05 -15.98
CA GLN A 117 17.52 2.74 -14.55
C GLN A 117 18.40 1.51 -14.31
N ALA A 118 18.15 0.43 -15.05
CA ALA A 118 18.98 -0.78 -15.00
C ALA A 118 20.47 -0.45 -15.27
N VAL A 119 20.74 0.42 -16.24
CA VAL A 119 22.10 0.88 -16.56
C VAL A 119 22.73 1.67 -15.41
N ARG A 120 21.98 2.59 -14.77
CA ARG A 120 22.50 3.36 -13.63
C ARG A 120 22.82 2.46 -12.44
N GLU A 121 21.92 1.53 -12.12
CA GLU A 121 22.10 0.58 -11.02
C GLU A 121 23.26 -0.40 -11.30
N GLY A 122 23.34 -0.93 -12.52
CA GLY A 122 24.46 -1.76 -12.95
C GLY A 122 25.81 -1.03 -12.90
N ALA A 123 25.84 0.26 -13.26
CA ALA A 123 27.04 1.07 -13.16
C ALA A 123 27.49 1.27 -11.71
N ARG A 124 26.56 1.41 -10.76
CA ARG A 124 26.86 1.47 -9.33
C ARG A 124 27.48 0.17 -8.81
N ASP A 125 26.92 -0.97 -9.20
CA ASP A 125 27.47 -2.29 -8.83
C ASP A 125 28.87 -2.49 -9.41
N TYR A 126 29.04 -2.16 -10.69
CA TYR A 126 30.34 -2.18 -11.35
C TYR A 126 31.37 -1.35 -10.57
N ALA A 127 31.03 -0.10 -10.24
CA ALA A 127 31.92 0.79 -9.48
C ALA A 127 32.25 0.21 -8.09
N THR A 128 31.28 -0.41 -7.42
CA THR A 128 31.47 -1.05 -6.11
C THR A 128 32.41 -2.26 -6.20
N LEU A 129 32.22 -3.12 -7.20
CA LEU A 129 33.07 -4.28 -7.45
C LEU A 129 34.50 -3.86 -7.77
N VAL A 130 34.69 -2.89 -8.65
CA VAL A 130 36.02 -2.36 -9.01
C VAL A 130 36.69 -1.73 -7.78
N GLY A 131 35.97 -0.88 -7.03
CA GLY A 131 36.51 -0.26 -5.83
C GLY A 131 36.93 -1.28 -4.77
N THR A 132 36.15 -2.35 -4.59
CA THR A 132 36.47 -3.45 -3.66
C THR A 132 37.63 -4.30 -4.15
N ALA A 133 37.72 -4.56 -5.46
CA ALA A 133 38.84 -5.26 -6.07
C ALA A 133 40.16 -4.50 -5.87
N LEU A 134 40.15 -3.17 -6.08
CA LEU A 134 41.32 -2.32 -5.86
C LEU A 134 41.77 -2.33 -4.40
N ARG A 135 40.84 -2.33 -3.43
CA ARG A 135 41.18 -2.50 -2.00
C ARG A 135 41.79 -3.87 -1.73
N ALA A 136 41.16 -4.93 -2.21
CA ALA A 136 41.66 -6.30 -2.06
C ALA A 136 43.08 -6.47 -2.64
N ALA A 137 43.36 -5.85 -3.78
CA ALA A 137 44.68 -5.86 -4.40
C ALA A 137 45.73 -5.14 -3.53
N ARG A 138 45.39 -3.97 -2.95
CA ARG A 138 46.27 -3.25 -2.01
C ARG A 138 46.57 -4.04 -0.74
N GLU A 139 45.61 -4.83 -0.28
CA GLU A 139 45.76 -5.75 0.87
C GLU A 139 46.46 -7.07 0.51
N GLY A 140 46.96 -7.23 -0.72
CA GLY A 140 47.67 -8.44 -1.16
C GLY A 140 46.77 -9.64 -1.50
N ARG A 141 45.44 -9.49 -1.44
CA ARG A 141 44.45 -10.55 -1.69
C ARG A 141 44.14 -10.71 -3.19
N ARG A 142 45.15 -11.06 -4.00
CA ARG A 142 45.08 -11.10 -5.47
C ARG A 142 43.94 -11.94 -6.04
N ALA A 143 43.76 -13.18 -5.57
CA ALA A 143 42.69 -14.05 -6.06
C ALA A 143 41.29 -13.46 -5.83
N ALA A 144 41.08 -12.78 -4.70
CA ALA A 144 39.82 -12.09 -4.41
C ALA A 144 39.63 -10.88 -5.34
N ALA A 145 40.70 -10.11 -5.60
CA ALA A 145 40.67 -8.99 -6.53
C ALA A 145 40.32 -9.45 -7.96
N ASP A 146 40.93 -10.54 -8.44
CA ASP A 146 40.65 -11.09 -9.77
C ASP A 146 39.21 -11.58 -9.90
N SER A 147 38.68 -12.26 -8.87
CA SER A 147 37.27 -12.69 -8.82
C SER A 147 36.30 -11.50 -8.86
N LEU A 148 36.59 -10.44 -8.10
CA LEU A 148 35.77 -9.20 -8.10
C LEU A 148 35.82 -8.48 -9.45
N LEU A 149 36.99 -8.44 -10.11
CA LEU A 149 37.13 -7.85 -11.45
C LEU A 149 36.40 -8.68 -12.52
N ALA A 150 36.42 -10.02 -12.41
CA ALA A 150 35.64 -10.88 -13.28
C ALA A 150 34.13 -10.59 -13.13
N GLY A 151 33.64 -10.47 -11.89
CA GLY A 151 32.26 -10.06 -11.60
C GLY A 151 31.94 -8.68 -12.18
N ALA A 152 32.85 -7.71 -12.05
CA ALA A 152 32.68 -6.38 -12.65
C ALA A 152 32.54 -6.45 -14.18
N ARG A 153 33.34 -7.28 -14.86
CA ARG A 153 33.23 -7.48 -16.32
C ARG A 153 31.88 -8.08 -16.71
N THR A 154 31.35 -9.03 -15.93
CA THR A 154 30.01 -9.60 -16.15
C THR A 154 28.94 -8.51 -16.06
N VAL A 155 28.98 -7.67 -15.02
CA VAL A 155 28.02 -6.56 -14.87
C VAL A 155 28.13 -5.56 -16.02
N LEU A 156 29.37 -5.20 -16.40
CA LEU A 156 29.61 -4.26 -17.50
C LEU A 156 29.08 -4.79 -18.84
N GLY A 157 29.22 -6.09 -19.10
CA GLY A 157 28.74 -6.74 -20.31
C GLY A 157 27.21 -6.78 -20.44
N ASP A 158 26.48 -6.64 -19.33
CA ASP A 158 25.03 -6.76 -19.28
C ASP A 158 24.36 -5.63 -18.45
N LEU A 159 24.86 -4.40 -18.60
CA LEU A 159 24.33 -3.22 -17.88
C LEU A 159 22.84 -2.97 -18.11
N ARG A 160 22.27 -3.49 -19.19
CA ARG A 160 20.85 -3.30 -19.53
C ARG A 160 19.94 -4.41 -18.99
N ARG A 161 20.49 -5.42 -18.34
CA ARG A 161 19.71 -6.51 -17.74
C ARG A 161 18.63 -5.94 -16.84
N THR A 162 17.39 -6.37 -17.03
CA THR A 162 16.30 -6.07 -16.08
C THR A 162 16.70 -6.55 -14.68
N ARG A 163 16.44 -5.72 -13.68
CA ARG A 163 16.74 -6.02 -12.28
C ARG A 163 15.52 -5.82 -11.42
N GLU A 164 15.36 -6.67 -10.43
CA GLU A 164 14.39 -6.53 -9.36
C GLU A 164 15.01 -5.81 -8.15
N ASN A 165 14.23 -4.94 -7.52
CA ASN A 165 14.60 -4.18 -6.32
C ASN A 165 13.80 -4.66 -5.10
N TYR A 166 14.43 -4.84 -3.94
CA TYR A 166 13.83 -5.50 -2.76
C TYR A 166 13.99 -4.67 -1.47
N HIS A 167 13.62 -3.40 -1.49
CA HIS A 167 13.93 -2.45 -0.40
C HIS A 167 12.71 -1.97 0.38
N MET A 168 11.50 -2.43 0.05
CA MET A 168 10.26 -1.96 0.66
C MET A 168 9.64 -3.06 1.52
N ILE A 169 9.43 -2.75 2.79
CA ILE A 169 8.95 -3.67 3.82
C ILE A 169 7.48 -4.04 3.63
N ASP A 170 6.67 -3.11 3.13
CA ASP A 170 5.23 -3.33 2.94
C ASP A 170 4.92 -4.34 1.83
N ASP A 171 5.76 -4.43 0.81
CA ASP A 171 5.64 -5.42 -0.26
C ASP A 171 5.62 -6.85 0.28
N GLU A 172 6.48 -7.10 1.27
CA GLU A 172 6.64 -8.41 1.94
C GLU A 172 5.38 -8.85 2.68
N LEU A 173 4.52 -7.91 3.07
CA LEU A 173 3.31 -8.20 3.83
C LEU A 173 2.08 -8.27 2.92
N GLN A 174 2.11 -7.59 1.79
CA GLN A 174 0.98 -7.49 0.86
C GLN A 174 0.73 -8.78 0.07
N LEU A 175 1.79 -9.52 -0.31
CA LEU A 175 1.65 -10.75 -1.09
C LEU A 175 0.87 -11.82 -0.32
N ALA A 176 1.24 -12.08 0.93
CA ALA A 176 0.49 -12.98 1.82
C ALA A 176 -1.01 -12.64 1.87
N VAL A 177 -1.36 -11.35 2.00
CA VAL A 177 -2.76 -10.89 2.08
C VAL A 177 -3.53 -11.16 0.78
N LEU A 178 -2.95 -10.84 -0.38
CA LEU A 178 -3.59 -11.13 -1.68
C LEU A 178 -3.73 -12.63 -1.90
N ALA A 179 -2.70 -13.41 -1.62
CA ALA A 179 -2.71 -14.86 -1.78
C ALA A 179 -3.73 -15.53 -0.86
N GLY A 180 -3.79 -15.13 0.42
CA GLY A 180 -4.78 -15.63 1.38
C GLY A 180 -6.22 -15.36 0.93
N ARG A 181 -6.50 -14.12 0.50
CA ARG A 181 -7.83 -13.73 -0.01
C ARG A 181 -8.25 -14.50 -1.25
N TRP A 182 -7.35 -14.73 -2.20
CA TRP A 182 -7.63 -15.50 -3.41
C TRP A 182 -7.81 -17.00 -3.11
N LEU A 183 -6.96 -17.58 -2.25
CA LEU A 183 -7.09 -18.98 -1.82
C LEU A 183 -8.36 -19.21 -1.00
N GLY A 184 -8.82 -18.21 -0.24
CA GLY A 184 -10.08 -18.24 0.49
C GLY A 184 -11.33 -18.05 -0.38
N ASP A 185 -11.19 -17.58 -1.63
CA ASP A 185 -12.33 -17.22 -2.48
C ASP A 185 -13.14 -18.45 -2.91
N SER A 186 -14.37 -18.60 -2.41
CA SER A 186 -15.21 -19.77 -2.69
C SER A 186 -15.69 -19.86 -4.14
N THR A 187 -15.58 -18.78 -4.92
CA THR A 187 -15.94 -18.77 -6.35
C THR A 187 -14.87 -19.43 -7.23
N VAL A 188 -13.65 -19.57 -6.71
CA VAL A 188 -12.53 -20.21 -7.40
C VAL A 188 -12.44 -21.68 -6.99
N SER A 189 -12.47 -22.60 -7.96
CA SER A 189 -12.49 -24.04 -7.69
C SER A 189 -11.21 -24.53 -6.99
N ALA A 190 -11.35 -25.57 -6.16
CA ALA A 190 -10.21 -26.20 -5.48
C ALA A 190 -9.19 -26.79 -6.47
N GLU A 191 -9.66 -27.37 -7.59
CA GLU A 191 -8.80 -27.90 -8.64
C GLU A 191 -7.91 -26.80 -9.24
N ARG A 192 -8.50 -25.64 -9.57
CA ARG A 192 -7.77 -24.51 -10.14
C ARG A 192 -6.74 -23.96 -9.15
N LYS A 193 -7.11 -23.80 -7.87
CA LYS A 193 -6.16 -23.39 -6.82
C LYS A 193 -4.99 -24.35 -6.68
N ARG A 194 -5.28 -25.66 -6.68
CA ARG A 194 -4.25 -26.69 -6.59
C ARG A 194 -3.33 -26.68 -7.81
N ALA A 195 -3.88 -26.60 -9.01
CA ALA A 195 -3.11 -26.53 -10.26
C ALA A 195 -2.20 -25.30 -10.27
N PHE A 196 -2.72 -24.13 -9.88
CA PHE A 196 -1.96 -22.89 -9.78
C PHE A 196 -0.77 -23.02 -8.81
N LEU A 197 -0.99 -23.56 -7.62
CA LEU A 197 0.07 -23.69 -6.59
C LEU A 197 1.14 -24.73 -6.97
N LEU A 198 0.76 -25.78 -7.70
CA LEU A 198 1.70 -26.84 -8.13
C LEU A 198 2.42 -26.51 -9.45
N ASP A 199 2.03 -25.44 -10.13
CA ASP A 199 2.70 -24.98 -11.35
C ASP A 199 4.16 -24.59 -11.04
N SER A 200 5.08 -25.10 -11.87
CA SER A 200 6.52 -24.87 -11.81
C SER A 200 7.09 -24.31 -13.11
N ALA A 201 6.25 -23.92 -14.08
CA ALA A 201 6.67 -23.38 -15.37
C ALA A 201 7.51 -22.10 -15.24
N ASP A 202 7.43 -21.44 -14.09
CA ASP A 202 8.17 -20.24 -13.70
C ASP A 202 9.67 -20.49 -13.36
N GLY A 203 10.15 -21.74 -13.37
CA GLY A 203 11.59 -22.08 -13.43
C GLY A 203 12.40 -22.02 -12.14
N ARG A 204 11.76 -21.97 -10.95
CA ARG A 204 12.44 -22.04 -9.63
C ARG A 204 11.55 -22.73 -8.59
N GLY A 205 11.23 -23.98 -8.84
CA GLY A 205 10.30 -24.73 -8.00
C GLY A 205 8.84 -24.36 -8.23
N THR A 206 7.96 -24.99 -7.44
CA THR A 206 6.51 -24.76 -7.51
C THR A 206 6.13 -23.40 -6.93
N ARG A 207 4.99 -22.83 -7.34
CA ARG A 207 4.45 -21.62 -6.70
C ARG A 207 4.19 -21.81 -5.20
N ALA A 208 3.84 -23.03 -4.78
CA ALA A 208 3.70 -23.42 -3.38
C ALA A 208 5.01 -23.27 -2.58
N GLU A 209 6.13 -23.74 -3.10
CA GLU A 209 7.45 -23.58 -2.48
C GLU A 209 7.84 -22.10 -2.33
N ARG A 210 7.60 -21.31 -3.37
CA ARG A 210 7.89 -19.87 -3.38
C ARG A 210 7.04 -19.11 -2.38
N LEU A 211 5.75 -19.42 -2.31
CA LEU A 211 4.83 -18.82 -1.35
C LEU A 211 5.25 -19.17 0.08
N LEU A 212 5.64 -20.42 0.35
CA LEU A 212 6.14 -20.79 1.69
C LEU A 212 7.46 -20.07 2.04
N ARG A 213 8.31 -19.76 1.06
CA ARG A 213 9.54 -19.00 1.27
C ARG A 213 9.27 -17.55 1.67
N GLU A 214 8.31 -16.90 1.01
CA GLU A 214 7.85 -15.55 1.41
C GLU A 214 7.19 -15.58 2.79
N LEU A 215 6.30 -16.55 3.07
CA LEU A 215 5.70 -16.69 4.39
C LEU A 215 6.76 -16.94 5.49
N ALA A 216 7.86 -17.63 5.16
CA ALA A 216 8.98 -17.80 6.08
C ALA A 216 9.68 -16.46 6.35
N LEU A 217 9.84 -15.59 5.34
CA LEU A 217 10.35 -14.23 5.52
C LEU A 217 9.43 -13.41 6.41
N VAL A 218 8.13 -13.37 6.13
CA VAL A 218 7.11 -12.68 6.96
C VAL A 218 7.16 -13.18 8.40
N SER A 219 7.29 -14.49 8.62
CA SER A 219 7.39 -15.06 9.96
C SER A 219 8.65 -14.62 10.71
N ARG A 220 9.79 -14.44 10.00
CA ARG A 220 11.03 -13.90 10.60
C ARG A 220 10.89 -12.43 10.96
N MET A 221 10.29 -11.63 10.08
CA MET A 221 10.04 -10.20 10.33
C MET A 221 9.14 -9.98 11.55
N THR A 222 8.16 -10.87 11.73
CA THR A 222 7.14 -10.74 12.78
C THR A 222 7.44 -11.50 14.07
N GLY A 223 8.43 -12.40 14.05
CA GLY A 223 8.70 -13.33 15.15
C GLY A 223 9.15 -12.68 16.45
N ALA A 224 9.93 -11.58 16.38
CA ALA A 224 10.45 -10.91 17.57
C ALA A 224 9.32 -10.32 18.43
N TYR A 225 8.45 -9.50 17.83
CA TYR A 225 7.31 -8.91 18.55
C TYR A 225 6.27 -9.96 18.97
N ALA A 226 6.07 -11.02 18.18
CA ALA A 226 5.20 -12.13 18.55
C ALA A 226 5.69 -12.88 19.80
N SER A 227 7.00 -12.86 20.06
CA SER A 227 7.60 -13.52 21.23
C SER A 227 7.68 -12.58 22.44
N ASP A 228 8.03 -11.31 22.20
CA ASP A 228 8.15 -10.27 23.22
C ASP A 228 7.56 -8.94 22.68
N PRO A 229 6.33 -8.57 23.07
CA PRO A 229 5.58 -7.47 22.45
C PRO A 229 6.00 -6.09 22.96
N ALA A 230 7.29 -5.79 22.85
CA ALA A 230 7.90 -4.50 23.14
C ALA A 230 8.10 -3.67 21.86
N VAL A 231 8.08 -2.34 21.99
CA VAL A 231 8.25 -1.42 20.84
C VAL A 231 9.55 -1.69 20.08
N GLN A 232 10.61 -2.10 20.78
CA GLN A 232 11.92 -2.39 20.20
C GLN A 232 11.89 -3.57 19.23
N ASN A 233 10.90 -4.47 19.38
CA ASN A 233 10.74 -5.67 18.58
C ASN A 233 9.76 -5.49 17.40
N LEU A 234 9.16 -4.30 17.25
CA LEU A 234 8.39 -3.93 16.05
C LEU A 234 9.29 -3.92 14.81
N VAL A 235 8.67 -4.11 13.63
CA VAL A 235 9.36 -4.03 12.34
C VAL A 235 9.80 -2.58 12.11
N SER A 236 11.11 -2.38 12.11
CA SER A 236 11.78 -1.09 12.04
C SER A 236 12.26 -0.81 10.63
N PHE A 237 12.20 0.46 10.22
CA PHE A 237 13.00 0.95 9.11
C PHE A 237 14.49 0.87 9.42
N ALA A 238 15.30 0.74 8.37
CA ALA A 238 16.75 0.77 8.48
C ALA A 238 17.24 2.19 8.83
N PRO A 239 18.23 2.36 9.71
CA PRO A 239 18.84 3.67 9.95
C PRO A 239 19.42 4.25 8.65
N ARG A 240 19.11 5.52 8.36
CA ARG A 240 19.72 6.29 7.26
C ARG A 240 20.97 7.01 7.75
N ASP A 241 20.90 7.54 8.97
CA ASP A 241 22.00 8.18 9.70
C ASP A 241 21.78 8.02 11.21
N SER A 242 22.50 8.79 12.05
CA SER A 242 22.41 8.69 13.51
C SER A 242 21.07 9.10 14.09
N THR A 243 20.24 9.84 13.34
CA THR A 243 18.99 10.44 13.83
C THR A 243 17.78 10.20 12.93
N HIS A 244 17.98 9.62 11.74
CA HIS A 244 16.92 9.39 10.76
C HIS A 244 16.90 7.96 10.25
N TRP A 245 15.75 7.54 9.75
CA TRP A 245 15.51 6.22 9.17
C TRP A 245 15.15 6.34 7.70
N SER A 246 15.48 5.31 6.92
CA SER A 246 15.14 5.22 5.51
C SER A 246 13.71 4.72 5.40
N SER A 247 12.79 5.59 4.96
CA SER A 247 11.42 5.21 4.62
C SER A 247 11.44 3.99 3.69
N ALA A 248 10.83 2.90 4.13
CA ALA A 248 10.80 1.62 3.41
C ALA A 248 9.37 1.07 3.37
N SER A 249 8.40 1.97 3.22
CA SER A 249 6.99 1.63 2.99
C SER A 249 6.40 2.70 2.08
N TRP A 250 5.10 2.66 1.78
CA TRP A 250 4.52 3.39 0.65
C TRP A 250 4.84 4.90 0.64
N ARG A 251 5.00 5.54 1.82
CA ARG A 251 5.48 6.93 1.91
C ARG A 251 6.99 6.99 1.73
N ASP A 252 7.43 6.73 0.51
CA ASP A 252 8.84 6.53 0.13
C ASP A 252 9.67 7.82 0.02
N SER A 253 9.12 8.98 0.40
CA SER A 253 9.90 10.22 0.53
C SER A 253 10.69 10.28 1.83
N GLY A 254 11.72 11.12 1.87
CA GLY A 254 12.60 11.24 3.03
C GLY A 254 11.87 11.70 4.29
N ALA A 255 10.95 12.66 4.17
CA ALA A 255 10.08 13.09 5.27
C ALA A 255 8.79 12.26 5.40
N GLY A 256 8.59 11.23 4.57
CA GLY A 256 7.31 10.55 4.37
C GLY A 256 6.67 10.03 5.65
N TYR A 257 7.46 9.47 6.57
CA TYR A 257 7.03 8.99 7.89
C TYR A 257 7.43 9.94 9.03
N ALA A 258 7.59 11.24 8.75
CA ALA A 258 8.07 12.25 9.71
C ALA A 258 9.39 11.85 10.42
N ASN A 259 10.30 11.20 9.68
CA ASN A 259 11.53 10.61 10.20
C ASN A 259 11.31 9.54 11.31
N GLY A 260 10.14 8.92 11.36
CA GLY A 260 9.84 7.83 12.29
C GLY A 260 10.61 6.55 11.98
N ARG A 261 10.85 5.77 13.02
CA ARG A 261 11.55 4.48 12.97
C ARG A 261 10.61 3.31 12.71
N TRP A 262 9.47 3.30 13.38
CA TRP A 262 8.47 2.22 13.29
C TRP A 262 7.20 2.81 12.70
N ALA A 263 6.84 2.38 11.49
CA ALA A 263 5.67 2.89 10.79
C ALA A 263 4.39 2.18 11.24
N MET A 264 3.30 2.96 11.36
CA MET A 264 2.00 2.46 11.84
C MET A 264 1.35 1.51 10.85
N ASP A 265 1.39 1.83 9.56
CA ASP A 265 0.86 0.98 8.49
C ASP A 265 1.52 -0.40 8.45
N VAL A 266 2.84 -0.48 8.59
CA VAL A 266 3.57 -1.76 8.66
C VAL A 266 3.14 -2.56 9.89
N ASN A 267 3.15 -1.91 11.07
CA ASN A 267 3.11 -2.63 12.34
C ASN A 267 1.71 -2.87 12.90
N ALA A 268 0.77 -1.93 12.69
CA ALA A 268 -0.60 -2.00 13.20
C ALA A 268 -1.60 -2.45 12.14
N ILE A 269 -1.24 -2.45 10.85
CA ILE A 269 -2.13 -2.84 9.75
C ILE A 269 -1.56 -4.07 9.02
N TRP A 270 -0.46 -3.93 8.30
CA TRP A 270 0.02 -4.97 7.39
C TRP A 270 0.51 -6.24 8.10
N ALA A 271 1.30 -6.12 9.16
CA ALA A 271 1.85 -7.28 9.88
C ALA A 271 0.75 -8.21 10.47
N PRO A 272 -0.25 -7.74 11.24
CA PRO A 272 -1.32 -8.61 11.71
C PRO A 272 -2.14 -9.23 10.56
N HIS A 273 -2.44 -8.47 9.51
CA HIS A 273 -3.16 -9.00 8.34
C HIS A 273 -2.35 -10.06 7.57
N ALA A 274 -1.04 -9.90 7.44
CA ALA A 274 -0.18 -10.88 6.79
C ALA A 274 -0.12 -12.19 7.58
N LEU A 275 -0.07 -12.13 8.92
CA LEU A 275 -0.12 -13.33 9.78
C LEU A 275 -1.48 -14.04 9.74
N GLU A 276 -2.56 -13.28 9.69
CA GLU A 276 -3.90 -13.84 9.48
C GLU A 276 -4.00 -14.55 8.12
N ALA A 277 -3.56 -13.88 7.06
CA ALA A 277 -3.54 -14.42 5.71
C ALA A 277 -2.61 -15.65 5.59
N MET A 278 -1.48 -15.66 6.30
CA MET A 278 -0.62 -16.83 6.43
C MET A 278 -1.40 -18.03 6.97
N GLY A 279 -2.23 -17.83 7.99
CA GLY A 279 -3.14 -18.85 8.52
C GLY A 279 -4.11 -19.38 7.47
N GLN A 280 -4.72 -18.49 6.68
CA GLN A 280 -5.62 -18.83 5.57
C GLN A 280 -4.90 -19.60 4.46
N VAL A 281 -3.69 -19.20 4.07
CA VAL A 281 -2.85 -19.89 3.07
C VAL A 281 -2.55 -21.31 3.54
N LEU A 282 -2.04 -21.47 4.76
CA LEU A 282 -1.68 -22.77 5.33
C LEU A 282 -2.90 -23.70 5.45
N GLN A 283 -4.05 -23.16 5.87
CA GLN A 283 -5.30 -23.90 5.91
C GLN A 283 -5.75 -24.32 4.51
N SER A 284 -5.64 -23.43 3.52
CA SER A 284 -6.01 -23.72 2.13
C SER A 284 -5.11 -24.80 1.52
N MET A 285 -3.79 -24.73 1.72
CA MET A 285 -2.86 -25.77 1.31
C MET A 285 -3.23 -27.14 1.87
N ARG A 286 -3.58 -27.23 3.17
CA ARG A 286 -4.07 -28.47 3.78
C ARG A 286 -5.33 -29.00 3.11
N ARG A 287 -6.35 -28.14 2.90
CA ARG A 287 -7.60 -28.52 2.20
C ARG A 287 -7.36 -29.00 0.77
N LEU A 288 -6.40 -28.35 0.08
CA LEU A 288 -5.98 -28.69 -1.27
C LEU A 288 -5.08 -29.93 -1.31
N ARG A 289 -4.76 -30.58 -0.18
CA ARG A 289 -3.83 -31.73 -0.08
C ARG A 289 -2.41 -31.39 -0.56
N ILE A 290 -1.95 -30.19 -0.30
CA ILE A 290 -0.55 -29.76 -0.50
C ILE A 290 0.12 -29.80 0.87
N SER A 291 1.05 -30.74 1.06
CA SER A 291 1.71 -30.94 2.36
C SER A 291 2.92 -30.02 2.49
N THR A 292 2.83 -29.06 3.41
CA THR A 292 3.94 -28.16 3.78
C THR A 292 5.12 -28.96 4.33
N ASP A 293 4.88 -30.01 5.13
CA ASP A 293 5.93 -30.89 5.64
C ASP A 293 6.66 -31.66 4.52
N SER A 294 5.94 -32.11 3.49
CA SER A 294 6.60 -32.75 2.34
C SER A 294 7.46 -31.76 1.56
N ILE A 295 6.99 -30.52 1.38
CA ILE A 295 7.79 -29.46 0.74
C ILE A 295 9.03 -29.16 1.59
N ALA A 296 8.87 -28.95 2.90
CA ALA A 296 9.99 -28.67 3.80
C ALA A 296 11.00 -29.82 3.89
N ARG A 297 10.57 -31.09 3.78
CA ARG A 297 11.51 -32.23 3.69
C ARG A 297 12.29 -32.26 2.38
N ALA A 298 11.64 -31.95 1.26
CA ALA A 298 12.29 -31.93 -0.06
C ALA A 298 13.21 -30.72 -0.23
N HIS A 299 12.82 -29.57 0.34
CA HIS A 299 13.51 -28.29 0.25
C HIS A 299 13.59 -27.63 1.65
N PRO A 300 14.52 -28.08 2.52
CA PRO A 300 14.62 -27.59 3.90
C PRO A 300 14.81 -26.08 3.99
N ASP A 301 15.51 -25.48 3.03
CA ASP A 301 15.80 -24.05 2.96
C ASP A 301 14.57 -23.16 2.79
N VAL A 302 13.41 -23.72 2.40
CA VAL A 302 12.16 -22.96 2.24
C VAL A 302 11.67 -22.40 3.58
N MET A 303 11.83 -23.13 4.68
CA MET A 303 11.30 -22.75 5.99
C MET A 303 12.35 -22.80 7.12
N ALA A 304 13.53 -23.39 6.86
CA ALA A 304 14.58 -23.60 7.86
C ALA A 304 14.84 -22.38 8.76
N GLY A 305 14.77 -22.58 10.08
CA GLY A 305 15.10 -21.58 11.09
C GLY A 305 14.10 -20.43 11.20
N SER A 306 12.91 -20.54 10.59
CA SER A 306 11.85 -19.53 10.68
C SER A 306 10.73 -19.96 11.64
N PRO A 307 10.03 -19.01 12.29
CA PRO A 307 8.83 -19.33 13.08
C PRO A 307 7.74 -20.10 12.30
N LEU A 308 7.71 -19.98 10.97
CA LEU A 308 6.79 -20.72 10.10
C LEU A 308 6.88 -22.24 10.29
N GLU A 309 8.04 -22.80 10.62
CA GLU A 309 8.19 -24.24 10.90
C GLU A 309 7.25 -24.69 12.04
N GLN A 310 7.18 -23.92 13.11
CA GLN A 310 6.30 -24.20 14.23
C GLN A 310 4.86 -23.87 13.85
N TRP A 311 4.61 -22.67 13.31
CA TRP A 311 3.27 -22.16 13.02
C TRP A 311 2.50 -22.95 11.95
N SER A 312 3.22 -23.60 11.02
CA SER A 312 2.60 -24.47 10.02
C SER A 312 2.00 -25.76 10.62
N ARG A 313 2.53 -26.21 11.78
CA ARG A 313 2.10 -27.41 12.51
C ARG A 313 1.19 -27.09 13.69
N ASP A 314 1.45 -25.98 14.38
CA ASP A 314 0.66 -25.47 15.50
C ASP A 314 -0.09 -24.19 15.08
N THR A 315 -1.35 -24.38 14.66
CA THR A 315 -2.21 -23.26 14.28
C THR A 315 -2.60 -22.36 15.45
N LEU A 316 -2.54 -22.86 16.69
CA LEU A 316 -2.80 -22.05 17.88
C LEU A 316 -1.61 -21.12 18.16
N ALA A 317 -0.37 -21.55 17.92
CA ALA A 317 0.79 -20.68 17.99
C ALA A 317 0.71 -19.52 17.01
N LEU A 318 0.33 -19.79 15.75
CA LEU A 318 0.11 -18.73 14.76
C LEU A 318 -0.98 -17.75 15.21
N ARG A 319 -2.14 -18.27 15.66
CA ARG A 319 -3.23 -17.42 16.15
C ARG A 319 -2.79 -16.52 17.32
N ARG A 320 -2.05 -17.05 18.29
CA ARG A 320 -1.49 -16.24 19.38
C ARG A 320 -0.54 -15.15 18.86
N ALA A 321 0.34 -15.47 17.92
CA ALA A 321 1.22 -14.48 17.30
C ALA A 321 0.42 -13.38 16.57
N THR A 322 -0.60 -13.77 15.79
CA THR A 322 -1.54 -12.84 15.14
C THR A 322 -2.22 -11.94 16.16
N ASP A 323 -2.71 -12.50 17.27
CA ASP A 323 -3.40 -11.73 18.31
C ASP A 323 -2.51 -10.72 19.02
N ILE A 324 -1.25 -11.09 19.27
CA ILE A 324 -0.24 -10.20 19.82
C ILE A 324 0.02 -9.02 18.85
N TRP A 325 0.15 -9.33 17.55
CA TRP A 325 0.38 -8.31 16.50
C TRP A 325 -0.79 -7.36 16.33
N TRP A 326 -2.03 -7.84 16.43
CA TRP A 326 -3.20 -6.94 16.47
C TRP A 326 -3.14 -5.96 17.64
N GLY A 327 -2.55 -6.35 18.76
CA GLY A 327 -2.32 -5.46 19.89
C GLY A 327 -1.32 -4.34 19.63
N ALA A 328 -0.50 -4.40 18.56
CA ALA A 328 0.54 -3.40 18.27
C ALA A 328 -0.02 -1.99 18.05
N GLU A 329 -1.28 -1.87 17.63
CA GLU A 329 -1.99 -0.59 17.46
C GLU A 329 -1.84 0.33 18.69
N ARG A 330 -1.85 -0.24 19.90
CA ARG A 330 -1.77 0.51 21.17
C ARG A 330 -0.55 1.43 21.26
N HIS A 331 0.55 1.09 20.59
CA HIS A 331 1.77 1.91 20.61
C HIS A 331 1.63 3.21 19.81
N PHE A 332 0.70 3.24 18.86
CA PHE A 332 0.51 4.35 17.91
C PHE A 332 -0.62 5.28 18.31
N VAL A 333 -1.42 4.95 19.33
CA VAL A 333 -2.56 5.78 19.72
C VAL A 333 -2.09 7.12 20.28
N VAL A 334 -2.63 8.20 19.74
CA VAL A 334 -2.49 9.57 20.25
C VAL A 334 -3.87 10.03 20.72
N GLU A 335 -3.96 10.44 21.98
CA GLU A 335 -5.18 10.98 22.59
C GLU A 335 -4.92 12.42 23.04
N LEU A 336 -5.75 13.34 22.57
CA LEU A 336 -5.65 14.76 22.87
C LEU A 336 -6.99 15.26 23.39
N ASP A 337 -6.97 15.98 24.51
CA ASP A 337 -8.14 16.73 24.97
C ASP A 337 -8.42 17.94 24.06
N ALA A 338 -9.61 18.53 24.21
CA ALA A 338 -10.03 19.67 23.38
C ALA A 338 -9.08 20.88 23.51
N ALA A 339 -8.54 21.13 24.70
CA ALA A 339 -7.61 22.24 24.93
C ALA A 339 -6.29 22.05 24.16
N THR A 340 -5.74 20.83 24.19
CA THR A 340 -4.51 20.47 23.48
C THR A 340 -4.74 20.50 21.96
N VAL A 341 -5.90 20.05 21.48
CA VAL A 341 -6.27 20.16 20.05
C VAL A 341 -6.26 21.63 19.63
N HIS A 342 -6.98 22.49 20.36
CA HIS A 342 -7.05 23.92 20.07
C HIS A 342 -5.67 24.59 20.07
N GLU A 343 -4.86 24.35 21.12
CA GLU A 343 -3.52 24.91 21.25
C GLU A 343 -2.60 24.52 20.08
N ARG A 344 -2.52 23.23 19.77
CA ARG A 344 -1.61 22.72 18.74
C ARG A 344 -2.02 23.15 17.34
N VAL A 345 -3.33 23.13 17.05
CA VAL A 345 -3.86 23.62 15.77
C VAL A 345 -3.61 25.12 15.61
N ALA A 346 -3.82 25.92 16.65
CA ALA A 346 -3.54 27.35 16.63
C ALA A 346 -2.04 27.63 16.39
N ALA A 347 -1.15 26.89 17.05
CA ALA A 347 0.29 26.98 16.84
C ALA A 347 0.69 26.62 15.41
N ARG A 348 0.12 25.54 14.85
CA ARG A 348 0.39 25.12 13.47
C ARG A 348 -0.08 26.16 12.46
N ILE A 349 -1.26 26.72 12.64
CA ILE A 349 -1.80 27.81 11.79
C ILE A 349 -0.91 29.06 11.88
N ALA A 350 -0.41 29.39 13.07
CA ALA A 350 0.51 30.50 13.25
C ALA A 350 1.86 30.31 12.50
N ALA A 351 2.24 29.08 12.17
CA ALA A 351 3.41 28.78 11.36
C ALA A 351 3.16 28.81 9.84
N MET A 352 1.91 28.83 9.38
CA MET A 352 1.56 28.80 7.95
C MET A 352 1.81 30.16 7.24
N SER A 353 1.79 30.16 5.91
CA SER A 353 1.79 31.40 5.12
C SER A 353 0.62 32.32 5.51
N ALA A 354 0.72 33.63 5.26
CA ALA A 354 -0.34 34.59 5.60
C ALA A 354 -1.70 34.19 4.99
N ALA A 355 -1.72 33.84 3.70
CA ALA A 355 -2.94 33.44 3.00
C ALA A 355 -3.57 32.17 3.61
N GLU A 356 -2.76 31.15 3.92
CA GLU A 356 -3.25 29.92 4.58
C GLU A 356 -3.75 30.21 5.99
N ARG A 357 -3.00 31.00 6.75
CA ARG A 357 -3.35 31.35 8.12
C ARG A 357 -4.71 32.03 8.20
N ASP A 358 -4.95 33.01 7.34
CA ASP A 358 -6.22 33.75 7.32
C ASP A 358 -7.38 32.84 6.92
N TYR A 359 -7.19 31.99 5.92
CA TYR A 359 -8.21 31.02 5.48
C TYR A 359 -8.57 30.01 6.57
N TRP A 360 -7.56 29.35 7.17
CA TRP A 360 -7.79 28.29 8.14
C TRP A 360 -8.36 28.83 9.45
N LYS A 361 -7.95 30.02 9.90
CA LYS A 361 -8.59 30.70 11.05
C LYS A 361 -10.08 30.93 10.81
N ALA A 362 -10.42 31.54 9.67
CA ALA A 362 -11.82 31.81 9.32
C ALA A 362 -12.66 30.52 9.16
N LEU A 363 -12.05 29.43 8.70
CA LEU A 363 -12.70 28.13 8.63
C LEU A 363 -12.99 27.57 10.03
N LEU A 364 -12.01 27.61 10.94
CA LEU A 364 -12.20 27.11 12.31
C LEU A 364 -13.24 27.91 13.08
N GLU A 365 -13.23 29.24 12.97
CA GLU A 365 -14.24 30.10 13.59
C GLU A 365 -15.67 29.74 13.15
N ARG A 366 -15.83 29.42 11.87
CA ARG A 366 -17.14 29.03 11.29
C ARG A 366 -17.55 27.60 11.64
N THR A 367 -16.60 26.67 11.71
CA THR A 367 -16.91 25.23 11.84
C THR A 367 -16.84 24.72 13.27
N GLY A 368 -16.06 25.36 14.14
CA GLY A 368 -15.74 24.85 15.47
C GLY A 368 -15.07 23.48 15.46
N ALA A 369 -14.36 23.13 14.37
CA ALA A 369 -13.83 21.79 14.17
C ALA A 369 -12.79 21.38 15.23
N ASP A 370 -12.22 22.32 15.98
CA ASP A 370 -11.19 22.16 17.00
C ASP A 370 -11.74 22.11 18.45
N ARG A 371 -13.07 22.10 18.63
CA ARG A 371 -13.71 22.15 19.95
C ARG A 371 -13.75 20.83 20.72
N ASP A 372 -13.62 19.72 20.00
CA ASP A 372 -13.69 18.38 20.58
C ASP A 372 -12.32 17.73 20.72
N SER A 373 -12.20 16.78 21.64
CA SER A 373 -11.04 15.88 21.74
C SER A 373 -10.75 15.18 20.41
N LEU A 374 -9.52 14.68 20.25
CA LEU A 374 -9.12 13.93 19.07
C LEU A 374 -8.31 12.70 19.48
N THR A 375 -8.73 11.55 18.97
CA THR A 375 -7.96 10.29 19.06
C THR A 375 -7.64 9.83 17.65
N PHE A 376 -6.37 9.52 17.37
CA PHE A 376 -5.93 9.01 16.08
C PHE A 376 -4.71 8.09 16.24
N LEU A 377 -4.38 7.34 15.19
CA LEU A 377 -3.12 6.60 15.13
C LEU A 377 -2.03 7.50 14.54
N ALA A 378 -0.96 7.74 15.30
CA ALA A 378 0.25 8.39 14.84
C ALA A 378 0.79 7.70 13.58
N LEU A 379 1.31 8.50 12.65
CA LEU A 379 1.91 7.99 11.41
C LEU A 379 3.06 7.00 11.67
N ALA A 380 3.89 7.29 12.68
CA ALA A 380 5.02 6.46 13.07
C ALA A 380 5.42 6.76 14.52
N LEU A 381 6.29 5.89 15.08
CA LEU A 381 6.99 6.13 16.34
C LEU A 381 8.40 6.66 16.07
N ASP A 382 8.89 7.57 16.90
CA ASP A 382 10.27 8.06 16.86
C ASP A 382 11.28 6.98 17.30
N GLY A 383 12.58 7.28 17.24
CA GLY A 383 13.63 6.34 17.65
C GLY A 383 13.59 5.88 19.11
N ALA A 384 12.86 6.59 19.98
CA ALA A 384 12.64 6.23 21.37
C ALA A 384 11.32 5.47 21.60
N GLY A 385 10.55 5.23 20.53
CA GLY A 385 9.29 4.49 20.59
C GLY A 385 8.10 5.37 20.98
N ARG A 386 8.22 6.70 20.87
CA ARG A 386 7.13 7.63 21.18
C ARG A 386 6.34 7.97 19.92
N PRO A 387 5.00 8.02 19.96
CA PRO A 387 4.19 8.36 18.81
C PRO A 387 4.46 9.79 18.33
N ILE A 388 4.70 9.95 17.03
CA ILE A 388 4.85 11.25 16.38
C ILE A 388 3.46 11.77 16.04
N GLY A 389 3.09 12.96 16.53
CA GLY A 389 1.76 13.55 16.39
C GLY A 389 1.37 13.98 14.96
N VAL A 390 1.39 13.05 14.01
CA VAL A 390 0.93 13.24 12.63
C VAL A 390 -0.27 12.34 12.39
N ALA A 391 -1.45 12.96 12.30
CA ALA A 391 -2.64 12.27 11.81
C ALA A 391 -2.48 12.00 10.32
N ASN A 392 -3.00 10.88 9.81
CA ASN A 392 -2.65 10.39 8.48
C ASN A 392 -3.77 9.57 7.84
N SER A 393 -3.67 9.42 6.52
CA SER A 393 -4.61 8.67 5.70
C SER A 393 -4.43 7.15 5.74
N ASP A 394 -3.31 6.62 6.25
CA ASP A 394 -2.92 5.20 6.11
C ASP A 394 -3.95 4.26 6.74
N VAL A 395 -4.72 4.76 7.71
CA VAL A 395 -5.88 4.08 8.31
C VAL A 395 -6.96 3.70 7.29
N ALA A 396 -6.98 4.32 6.10
CA ALA A 396 -7.80 3.89 4.97
C ALA A 396 -7.50 2.45 4.54
N THR A 397 -6.24 2.01 4.63
CA THR A 397 -5.85 0.63 4.36
C THR A 397 -6.51 -0.32 5.35
N ARG A 398 -6.53 0.02 6.64
CA ARG A 398 -7.23 -0.76 7.68
C ARG A 398 -8.73 -0.81 7.44
N LEU A 399 -9.35 0.33 7.10
CA LEU A 399 -10.77 0.39 6.76
C LEU A 399 -11.11 -0.52 5.56
N PHE A 400 -10.23 -0.56 4.56
CA PHE A 400 -10.37 -1.41 3.37
C PHE A 400 -10.13 -2.90 3.65
N LEU A 401 -9.11 -3.23 4.46
CA LEU A 401 -8.76 -4.61 4.76
C LEU A 401 -9.71 -5.27 5.76
N GLY A 402 -10.33 -4.47 6.65
CA GLY A 402 -11.21 -4.93 7.72
C GLY A 402 -10.46 -5.08 9.06
N ASP A 403 -11.16 -5.48 10.13
CA ASP A 403 -10.57 -5.67 11.47
C ASP A 403 -10.21 -7.14 11.78
N GLY A 404 -10.03 -7.98 10.74
CA GLY A 404 -9.77 -9.43 10.82
C GLY A 404 -11.01 -10.31 11.09
N GLU A 405 -10.85 -11.64 11.08
CA GLU A 405 -11.87 -12.67 11.39
C GLU A 405 -12.21 -12.75 12.90
N ARG A 406 -12.11 -11.65 13.65
CA ARG A 406 -12.36 -11.62 15.10
C ARG A 406 -13.84 -11.68 15.42
N GLY A 407 -14.24 -12.77 16.10
CA GLY A 407 -15.56 -12.96 16.71
C GLY A 407 -15.74 -12.35 18.11
N ALA A 408 -14.73 -11.65 18.66
CA ALA A 408 -14.80 -10.95 19.95
C ALA A 408 -13.86 -9.73 19.86
N GLU A 409 -14.28 -8.47 19.83
CA GLU A 409 -15.55 -7.81 20.13
C GLU A 409 -15.93 -6.86 18.97
N GLN A 410 -17.00 -7.15 18.24
CA GLN A 410 -17.47 -6.30 17.13
C GLN A 410 -17.75 -4.84 17.55
N ALA A 411 -18.02 -4.59 18.84
CA ALA A 411 -18.22 -3.25 19.38
C ALA A 411 -16.95 -2.39 19.29
N ASP A 412 -15.81 -2.94 19.69
CA ASP A 412 -14.50 -2.28 19.66
C ASP A 412 -13.99 -2.07 18.23
N ALA A 413 -14.24 -3.04 17.35
CA ALA A 413 -13.94 -2.92 15.92
C ALA A 413 -14.75 -1.76 15.28
N GLY A 414 -16.05 -1.68 15.57
CA GLY A 414 -16.91 -0.59 15.12
C GLY A 414 -16.44 0.78 15.63
N ALA A 415 -16.06 0.88 16.91
CA ALA A 415 -15.54 2.12 17.49
C ALA A 415 -14.23 2.57 16.84
N ARG A 416 -13.27 1.65 16.63
CA ARG A 416 -12.02 1.95 15.90
C ARG A 416 -12.31 2.39 14.46
N ALA A 417 -13.20 1.71 13.75
CA ALA A 417 -13.57 2.08 12.39
C ALA A 417 -14.19 3.48 12.32
N LEU A 418 -15.11 3.81 13.23
CA LEU A 418 -15.71 5.15 13.30
C LEU A 418 -14.69 6.24 13.69
N ARG A 419 -13.72 5.95 14.57
CA ARG A 419 -12.61 6.87 14.87
C ARG A 419 -11.89 7.28 13.57
N ASP A 420 -11.50 6.30 12.76
CA ASP A 420 -10.75 6.55 11.53
C ASP A 420 -11.62 7.23 10.46
N VAL A 421 -12.91 6.87 10.37
CA VAL A 421 -13.87 7.54 9.48
C VAL A 421 -14.05 9.00 9.86
N ARG A 422 -14.17 9.31 11.15
CA ARG A 422 -14.30 10.69 11.65
C ARG A 422 -13.04 11.50 11.41
N LEU A 423 -11.85 10.89 11.46
CA LEU A 423 -10.61 11.58 11.11
C LEU A 423 -10.60 12.04 9.64
N PHE A 424 -11.11 11.20 8.74
CA PHE A 424 -11.24 11.49 7.30
C PHE A 424 -12.26 12.56 6.95
N THR A 425 -13.28 12.77 7.79
CA THR A 425 -14.37 13.74 7.54
C THR A 425 -14.24 15.02 8.34
N ARG A 426 -13.44 15.02 9.42
CA ARG A 426 -13.15 16.22 10.21
C ARG A 426 -12.31 17.20 9.38
N ALA A 427 -12.68 18.47 9.43
CA ALA A 427 -12.05 19.51 8.61
C ALA A 427 -10.56 19.69 8.96
N TYR A 428 -9.71 19.77 7.94
CA TYR A 428 -8.33 20.26 8.08
C TYR A 428 -8.35 21.75 8.51
N PRO A 429 -7.45 22.20 9.40
CA PRO A 429 -6.26 21.52 9.93
C PRO A 429 -6.47 20.71 11.22
N VAL A 430 -7.69 20.29 11.55
CA VAL A 430 -7.95 19.43 12.72
C VAL A 430 -7.97 17.94 12.35
N GLY A 431 -8.74 17.59 11.32
CA GLY A 431 -8.75 16.27 10.67
C GLY A 431 -8.01 16.30 9.34
N LEU A 432 -8.50 15.54 8.35
CA LEU A 432 -7.88 15.44 7.03
C LEU A 432 -8.68 16.13 5.92
N LEU A 433 -9.98 16.37 6.08
CA LEU A 433 -10.83 16.79 4.96
C LEU A 433 -10.64 18.27 4.60
N ILE A 434 -10.28 18.53 3.35
CA ILE A 434 -10.39 19.86 2.76
C ILE A 434 -11.59 19.87 1.81
N ALA A 435 -12.59 20.70 2.11
CA ALA A 435 -13.78 20.83 1.29
C ALA A 435 -13.42 21.25 -0.15
N GLY A 436 -13.96 20.53 -1.13
CA GLY A 436 -13.69 20.77 -2.55
C GLY A 436 -12.32 20.29 -3.05
N VAL A 437 -11.50 19.66 -2.19
CA VAL A 437 -10.18 19.11 -2.57
C VAL A 437 -10.12 17.61 -2.27
N GLY A 438 -10.51 17.19 -1.07
CA GLY A 438 -10.37 15.81 -0.58
C GLY A 438 -9.55 15.72 0.71
N PRO A 439 -9.40 14.51 1.28
CA PRO A 439 -8.63 14.29 2.49
C PRO A 439 -7.12 14.32 2.21
N VAL A 440 -6.38 15.19 2.89
CA VAL A 440 -4.91 15.23 2.79
C VAL A 440 -4.29 14.00 3.45
N VAL A 441 -3.11 13.59 2.97
CA VAL A 441 -2.46 12.37 3.46
C VAL A 441 -1.86 12.51 4.84
N ALA A 442 -1.56 13.72 5.28
CA ALA A 442 -0.96 13.99 6.58
C ALA A 442 -1.54 15.26 7.19
N ASN A 443 -1.62 15.29 8.52
CA ASN A 443 -1.87 16.49 9.30
C ASN A 443 -0.82 16.54 10.42
N ASP A 444 0.11 17.47 10.28
CA ASP A 444 1.25 17.69 11.16
C ASP A 444 0.97 18.67 12.30
N ALA A 445 -0.29 19.11 12.48
CA ALA A 445 -0.65 20.11 13.50
C ALA A 445 -0.28 19.68 14.93
N TYR A 446 -0.24 18.39 15.19
CA TYR A 446 0.05 17.84 16.52
C TYR A 446 1.50 17.41 16.71
N ALA A 447 2.34 17.64 15.70
CA ALA A 447 3.77 17.32 15.70
C ALA A 447 4.61 18.54 16.11
N SER A 448 5.91 18.32 16.29
CA SER A 448 6.84 19.39 16.65
C SER A 448 7.20 20.27 15.44
N PRO A 449 7.69 21.50 15.66
CA PRO A 449 8.13 22.39 14.57
C PRO A 449 9.28 21.85 13.69
N SER A 450 10.01 20.82 14.12
CA SER A 450 10.98 20.17 13.22
C SER A 450 10.27 19.37 12.13
N VAL A 451 9.20 18.66 12.47
CA VAL A 451 8.39 17.88 11.51
C VAL A 451 7.73 18.79 10.48
N TRP A 452 7.25 19.97 10.89
CA TRP A 452 6.69 20.97 9.96
C TRP A 452 7.71 21.36 8.89
N ARG A 453 8.94 21.67 9.32
CA ARG A 453 10.05 22.04 8.42
C ARG A 453 10.50 20.88 7.54
N ASP A 454 10.42 19.65 8.02
CA ASP A 454 10.73 18.45 7.21
C ASP A 454 9.73 18.31 6.07
N PHE A 455 8.42 18.41 6.35
CA PHE A 455 7.38 18.36 5.31
C PHE A 455 7.40 19.56 4.36
N GLU A 456 7.82 20.73 4.82
CA GLU A 456 8.02 21.89 3.94
C GLU A 456 9.18 21.67 2.96
N ARG A 457 10.24 20.96 3.36
CA ARG A 457 11.37 20.62 2.50
C ARG A 457 11.10 19.47 1.54
N ASP A 458 10.28 18.51 1.96
CA ASP A 458 9.90 17.33 1.19
C ASP A 458 8.39 17.10 1.27
N SER A 459 7.68 17.78 0.36
CA SER A 459 6.22 17.89 0.41
C SER A 459 5.46 16.67 -0.11
N TYR A 460 6.14 15.68 -0.70
CA TYR A 460 5.50 14.61 -1.50
C TYR A 460 4.46 13.79 -0.73
N HIS A 461 4.69 13.56 0.56
CA HIS A 461 3.76 12.90 1.48
C HIS A 461 3.28 13.84 2.61
N GLY A 462 3.37 15.15 2.38
CA GLY A 462 3.10 16.17 3.39
C GLY A 462 1.64 16.66 3.44
N PRO A 463 1.35 17.63 4.33
CA PRO A 463 -0.02 18.06 4.63
C PRO A 463 -0.81 18.76 3.52
N LYS A 464 -0.19 19.01 2.37
CA LYS A 464 -0.83 19.66 1.21
C LYS A 464 -1.22 18.69 0.11
N VAL A 465 -0.91 17.40 0.26
CA VAL A 465 -1.06 16.40 -0.78
C VAL A 465 -2.26 15.52 -0.49
N VAL A 466 -3.06 15.25 -1.51
CA VAL A 466 -4.10 14.21 -1.51
C VAL A 466 -3.63 13.10 -2.43
N TRP A 467 -3.67 11.86 -1.94
CA TRP A 467 -3.34 10.67 -2.72
C TRP A 467 -4.62 9.94 -3.12
N GLY A 468 -4.82 9.73 -4.43
CA GLY A 468 -5.99 9.06 -4.98
C GLY A 468 -6.13 7.62 -4.48
N ARG A 469 -5.01 6.91 -4.28
CA ARG A 469 -5.02 5.56 -3.69
C ARG A 469 -5.68 5.55 -2.31
N GLU A 470 -5.29 6.45 -1.43
CA GLU A 470 -5.77 6.54 -0.05
C GLU A 470 -7.26 6.90 0.00
N VAL A 471 -7.68 7.83 -0.87
CA VAL A 471 -9.09 8.17 -1.09
C VAL A 471 -9.88 6.92 -1.50
N ASN A 472 -9.38 6.16 -2.49
CA ASN A 472 -10.08 4.99 -3.00
C ASN A 472 -10.12 3.84 -1.96
N LEU A 473 -9.05 3.64 -1.19
CA LEU A 473 -9.03 2.70 -0.07
C LEU A 473 -10.10 3.06 0.98
N PHE A 474 -10.18 4.33 1.35
CA PHE A 474 -11.21 4.82 2.27
C PHE A 474 -12.62 4.54 1.73
N LEU A 475 -12.90 4.97 0.49
CA LEU A 475 -14.22 4.84 -0.13
C LEU A 475 -14.62 3.36 -0.30
N LEU A 476 -13.71 2.50 -0.73
CA LEU A 476 -13.95 1.07 -0.83
C LEU A 476 -14.16 0.43 0.54
N GLY A 477 -13.36 0.78 1.55
CA GLY A 477 -13.50 0.26 2.91
C GLY A 477 -14.85 0.62 3.54
N VAL A 478 -15.26 1.88 3.43
CA VAL A 478 -16.57 2.34 3.91
C VAL A 478 -17.71 1.66 3.11
N ALA A 479 -17.61 1.57 1.79
CA ALA A 479 -18.62 0.93 0.97
C ALA A 479 -18.76 -0.57 1.27
N ASN A 480 -17.65 -1.28 1.48
CA ASN A 480 -17.65 -2.70 1.83
C ASN A 480 -18.34 -2.94 3.18
N ARG A 481 -18.06 -2.11 4.18
CA ARG A 481 -18.72 -2.20 5.50
C ARG A 481 -20.23 -1.98 5.43
N ILE A 482 -20.67 -1.05 4.57
CA ILE A 482 -22.09 -0.83 4.31
C ILE A 482 -22.70 -2.04 3.59
N ALA A 483 -22.02 -2.59 2.59
CA ALA A 483 -22.55 -3.65 1.72
C ALA A 483 -22.56 -5.05 2.37
N ALA A 484 -21.56 -5.37 3.19
CA ALA A 484 -21.39 -6.69 3.80
C ALA A 484 -22.24 -6.87 5.08
N ASN A 485 -22.95 -5.84 5.55
CA ASN A 485 -23.53 -5.76 6.89
C ASN A 485 -22.50 -5.97 8.02
N ASP A 486 -21.22 -5.72 7.73
CA ASP A 486 -20.13 -5.79 8.71
C ASP A 486 -20.12 -4.58 9.67
N ALA A 487 -20.90 -3.55 9.35
CA ALA A 487 -21.16 -2.42 10.25
C ALA A 487 -22.40 -2.66 11.11
N ARG A 488 -22.38 -2.15 12.35
CA ARG A 488 -23.60 -2.08 13.17
C ARG A 488 -24.64 -1.24 12.42
N PRO A 489 -25.94 -1.63 12.41
CA PRO A 489 -26.97 -0.86 11.72
C PRO A 489 -27.03 0.62 12.14
N SER A 490 -26.69 0.93 13.40
CA SER A 490 -26.59 2.29 13.94
C SER A 490 -25.51 3.16 13.28
N ASP A 491 -24.45 2.53 12.76
CA ASP A 491 -23.26 3.22 12.24
C ASP A 491 -23.41 3.51 10.73
N VAL A 492 -24.31 2.78 10.04
CA VAL A 492 -24.52 2.89 8.59
C VAL A 492 -24.86 4.30 8.12
N PRO A 493 -25.72 5.09 8.79
CA PRO A 493 -25.99 6.47 8.40
C PRO A 493 -24.71 7.34 8.40
N GLU A 494 -23.90 7.25 9.46
CA GLU A 494 -22.65 8.01 9.58
C GLU A 494 -21.65 7.60 8.48
N LEU A 495 -21.52 6.29 8.21
CA LEU A 495 -20.69 5.77 7.13
C LEU A 495 -21.15 6.27 5.76
N ARG A 496 -22.46 6.31 5.48
CA ARG A 496 -23.01 6.86 4.22
C ARG A 496 -22.72 8.34 4.08
N THR A 497 -22.89 9.13 5.14
CA THR A 497 -22.54 10.55 5.14
C THR A 497 -21.05 10.75 4.88
N ALA A 498 -20.18 9.98 5.54
CA ALA A 498 -18.74 10.06 5.35
C ALA A 498 -18.32 9.72 3.91
N PHE A 499 -18.88 8.65 3.34
CA PHE A 499 -18.67 8.28 1.93
C PHE A 499 -19.05 9.42 1.00
N GLN A 500 -20.22 10.03 1.20
CA GLN A 500 -20.71 11.15 0.38
C GLN A 500 -19.85 12.41 0.53
N GLN A 501 -19.40 12.73 1.73
CA GLN A 501 -18.55 13.90 2.00
C GLN A 501 -17.20 13.78 1.31
N VAL A 502 -16.51 12.64 1.47
CA VAL A 502 -15.20 12.43 0.85
C VAL A 502 -15.32 12.36 -0.67
N LEU A 503 -16.26 11.57 -1.19
CA LEU A 503 -16.47 11.47 -2.64
C LEU A 503 -16.85 12.83 -3.24
N GLY A 504 -17.75 13.58 -2.59
CA GLY A 504 -18.18 14.89 -3.05
C GLY A 504 -17.05 15.92 -3.06
N ALA A 505 -16.17 15.91 -2.06
CA ALA A 505 -14.99 16.78 -2.03
C ALA A 505 -14.02 16.47 -3.18
N VAL A 506 -13.81 15.19 -3.48
CA VAL A 506 -12.94 14.74 -4.58
C VAL A 506 -13.57 15.04 -5.94
N GLU A 507 -14.86 14.77 -6.13
CA GLU A 507 -15.58 15.11 -7.37
C GLU A 507 -15.56 16.63 -7.63
N ALA A 508 -15.74 17.44 -6.59
CA ALA A 508 -15.64 18.90 -6.68
C ALA A 508 -14.23 19.40 -7.00
N SER A 509 -13.20 18.61 -6.67
CA SER A 509 -11.81 18.95 -6.99
C SER A 509 -11.48 18.83 -8.48
N GLY A 510 -12.24 18.00 -9.20
CA GLY A 510 -11.98 17.64 -10.59
C GLY A 510 -10.81 16.65 -10.79
N PHE A 511 -10.12 16.23 -9.72
CA PHE A 511 -9.00 15.29 -9.78
C PHE A 511 -9.43 13.84 -9.50
N HIS A 512 -8.89 12.93 -10.32
CA HIS A 512 -8.98 11.47 -10.17
C HIS A 512 -7.61 10.83 -10.52
N SER A 513 -6.52 11.58 -10.32
CA SER A 513 -5.15 11.20 -10.66
C SER A 513 -4.48 10.47 -9.49
N GLU A 514 -3.23 10.05 -9.69
CA GLU A 514 -2.36 9.49 -8.66
C GLU A 514 -2.39 10.32 -7.37
N LEU A 515 -2.12 11.62 -7.50
CA LEU A 515 -2.15 12.59 -6.43
C LEU A 515 -2.38 14.01 -6.97
N TRP A 516 -2.82 14.89 -6.08
CA TRP A 516 -3.01 16.31 -6.32
C TRP A 516 -2.79 17.09 -5.02
N SER A 517 -2.92 18.40 -5.07
CA SER A 517 -2.69 19.29 -3.94
C SER A 517 -3.72 20.42 -3.90
N TYR A 518 -3.49 21.41 -3.05
CA TYR A 518 -4.26 22.65 -3.03
C TYR A 518 -3.35 23.87 -2.93
N GLU A 519 -3.88 25.01 -3.33
CA GLU A 519 -3.30 26.32 -3.09
C GLU A 519 -4.37 27.26 -2.49
N VAL A 520 -3.94 28.31 -1.80
CA VAL A 520 -4.83 29.41 -1.40
C VAL A 520 -4.65 30.55 -2.39
N ARG A 521 -5.67 30.82 -3.20
CA ARG A 521 -5.71 31.92 -4.18
C ARG A 521 -6.94 32.78 -3.90
N ASP A 522 -6.76 34.10 -3.84
CA ASP A 522 -7.83 35.07 -3.60
C ASP A 522 -8.70 34.75 -2.38
N GLY A 523 -8.07 34.33 -1.28
CA GLY A 523 -8.74 33.96 -0.03
C GLY A 523 -9.56 32.66 -0.10
N ARG A 524 -9.35 31.83 -1.12
CA ARG A 524 -10.03 30.54 -1.30
C ARG A 524 -9.03 29.42 -1.51
N VAL A 525 -9.35 28.25 -0.97
CA VAL A 525 -8.66 27.02 -1.30
C VAL A 525 -9.10 26.55 -2.68
N VAL A 526 -8.14 26.30 -3.56
CA VAL A 526 -8.35 25.76 -4.91
C VAL A 526 -7.53 24.48 -5.10
N PRO A 527 -8.13 23.41 -5.68
CA PRO A 527 -7.39 22.23 -6.09
C PRO A 527 -6.29 22.58 -7.09
N ALA A 528 -5.13 21.92 -6.98
CA ALA A 528 -3.98 22.15 -7.83
C ALA A 528 -3.35 20.82 -8.26
N ARG A 529 -2.95 20.73 -9.54
CA ARG A 529 -2.24 19.56 -10.08
C ARG A 529 -0.87 19.48 -9.41
N TYR A 530 -0.49 18.28 -8.96
CA TYR A 530 0.86 18.05 -8.48
C TYR A 530 1.80 17.76 -9.66
N GLY A 531 2.97 18.41 -9.68
CA GLY A 531 3.82 18.51 -10.87
C GLY A 531 4.33 17.18 -11.44
N ILE A 532 4.44 16.13 -10.62
CA ILE A 532 4.93 14.80 -11.02
C ILE A 532 3.83 13.74 -11.21
N ALA A 533 2.55 14.11 -11.03
CA ALA A 533 1.45 13.15 -11.10
C ALA A 533 1.26 12.56 -12.51
N SER A 534 1.14 11.23 -12.59
CA SER A 534 0.83 10.52 -13.84
C SER A 534 -0.66 10.58 -14.19
N ASP A 535 -0.98 10.69 -15.48
CA ASP A 535 -2.37 10.74 -15.96
C ASP A 535 -3.06 9.37 -15.96
N VAL A 536 -2.28 8.30 -16.15
CA VAL A 536 -2.75 6.91 -16.09
C VAL A 536 -1.83 6.13 -15.16
N GLN A 537 -2.29 5.86 -13.95
CA GLN A 537 -1.60 5.02 -12.98
C GLN A 537 -2.51 3.91 -12.53
N LEU A 538 -1.97 2.71 -12.36
CA LEU A 538 -2.70 1.51 -12.00
C LEU A 538 -3.57 1.75 -10.75
N TRP A 539 -3.01 2.44 -9.77
CA TRP A 539 -3.70 2.84 -8.55
C TRP A 539 -4.79 3.88 -8.75
N SER A 540 -4.60 4.86 -9.63
CA SER A 540 -5.66 5.84 -9.92
C SER A 540 -6.87 5.18 -10.60
N THR A 541 -6.65 4.10 -11.37
CA THR A 541 -7.76 3.36 -12.00
C THR A 541 -8.66 2.62 -11.02
N THR A 542 -8.25 2.45 -9.76
CA THR A 542 -9.07 1.79 -8.72
C THR A 542 -10.36 2.55 -8.40
N ASP A 543 -10.49 3.81 -8.83
CA ASP A 543 -11.75 4.55 -8.78
C ASP A 543 -12.87 3.85 -9.58
N LEU A 544 -12.54 3.00 -10.56
CA LEU A 544 -13.54 2.14 -11.22
C LEU A 544 -14.27 1.23 -10.24
N ALA A 545 -13.54 0.64 -9.28
CA ALA A 545 -14.12 -0.20 -8.25
C ALA A 545 -14.97 0.63 -7.28
N VAL A 546 -14.52 1.85 -6.93
CA VAL A 546 -15.30 2.79 -6.11
C VAL A 546 -16.63 3.12 -6.78
N GLN A 547 -16.62 3.42 -8.08
CA GLN A 547 -17.82 3.80 -8.83
C GLN A 547 -18.80 2.64 -8.99
N TYR A 548 -18.28 1.42 -9.15
CA TYR A 548 -19.09 0.20 -9.13
C TYR A 548 -19.73 -0.03 -7.76
N MET A 549 -18.95 0.08 -6.68
CA MET A 549 -19.45 -0.09 -5.31
C MET A 549 -20.46 0.99 -4.92
N ARG A 550 -20.23 2.25 -5.31
CA ARG A 550 -21.20 3.36 -5.15
C ARG A 550 -22.57 2.98 -5.71
N ALA A 551 -22.61 2.39 -6.91
CA ALA A 551 -23.86 2.00 -7.55
C ALA A 551 -24.57 0.84 -6.83
N ARG A 552 -23.82 0.00 -6.11
CA ARG A 552 -24.36 -1.12 -5.32
C ARG A 552 -24.93 -0.68 -3.99
N ILE A 553 -24.24 0.21 -3.26
CA ILE A 553 -24.72 0.69 -1.95
C ILE A 553 -25.85 1.71 -2.06
N ALA A 554 -26.09 2.27 -3.25
CA ALA A 554 -27.22 3.17 -3.53
C ALA A 554 -28.54 2.43 -3.78
N ARG A 555 -28.48 1.12 -4.03
CA ARG A 555 -29.64 0.21 -4.07
C ARG A 555 -29.90 -0.32 -2.68
#